data_AF-A0A942VZY5-F1
#
_entry.id   AF-A0A942VZY5-F1
#
_cell.length_a   1.000
_cell.length_b   1.000
_cell.length_c   1.000
_cell.angle_alpha   90.00
_cell.angle_beta   90.00
_cell.angle_gamma   90.00
#
_symmetry.space_group_name_H-M   'P 1'
#
loop_
_entity.id
_entity.type
_entity.pdbx_description
1 polymer ?
#
loop_
_entity_poly.entity_id
_entity_poly.type
_entity_poly.pdbx_seq_one_letter_code
_entity_poly.pdbx_strand_id
1 'polypeptide(L)'
;MSLGKQYDFNIYSIWLISIALLLVTPLYYSMGYVLIFDSLLVVALCLLLRKVKLNSSECIIFGLMLVFYLIYVVNMVASNAMLNVKNSLVMFCTIIASYLLSKYEPTYRDYRLFDVLCFLIQLYVIFYSLYYAKTGIFPFDWNYVDFSMFAIFAFTLGMKRGYCCTSAILAIIASAVLPARTWFLFLALFILFYFLKGFVAQVLQCKLFGKTILIILYLFIAITLLAYFWVDVLSQYFAVIEGHGAAFDQANMERFTTMKMANEIMIKENFFFKGLDMISLYEPYLDKYDILMPNVGPHNSFHGILLYYSICFGGIYLLVLSRIVDHVTCKEMIPYIYPYLICCCILHDNLTGFRFFLFAIVLLVPFKGKTGRRIVWR
;
A
#
# COMPACT_ATOMS: atom_id res chain seq x y z
N MET A 1 -22.16 38.40 -19.95
CA MET A 1 -21.21 38.03 -18.89
C MET A 1 -20.92 36.53 -19.00
N SER A 2 -19.77 36.15 -19.55
CA SER A 2 -19.35 34.75 -19.65
C SER A 2 -18.72 34.29 -18.33
N LEU A 3 -19.49 33.60 -17.49
CA LEU A 3 -18.97 32.81 -16.36
C LEU A 3 -18.31 31.52 -16.89
N GLY A 4 -17.29 31.68 -17.74
CA GLY A 4 -16.73 30.61 -18.56
C GLY A 4 -15.24 30.36 -18.38
N LYS A 5 -14.60 30.92 -17.36
CA LYS A 5 -13.33 30.37 -16.88
C LYS A 5 -13.65 29.31 -15.84
N GLN A 6 -14.02 28.13 -16.33
CA GLN A 6 -14.15 26.92 -15.52
C GLN A 6 -12.81 26.76 -14.78
N TYR A 7 -12.78 27.04 -13.48
CA TYR A 7 -11.67 26.64 -12.63
C TYR A 7 -11.73 25.12 -12.56
N ASP A 8 -11.14 24.44 -13.56
CA ASP A 8 -10.89 23.01 -13.50
C ASP A 8 -9.89 22.78 -12.37
N PHE A 9 -10.45 22.50 -11.20
CA PHE A 9 -9.73 22.15 -10.00
C PHE A 9 -9.07 20.78 -10.19
N ASN A 10 -7.76 20.72 -10.04
CA ASN A 10 -7.01 19.48 -10.14
C ASN A 10 -7.22 18.66 -8.85
N ILE A 11 -8.11 17.67 -8.90
CA ILE A 11 -8.46 16.83 -7.73
C ILE A 11 -7.21 16.14 -7.16
N TYR A 12 -6.20 15.82 -7.98
CA TYR A 12 -4.92 15.25 -7.50
C TYR A 12 -4.15 16.20 -6.58
N SER A 13 -4.36 17.51 -6.68
CA SER A 13 -3.73 18.48 -5.79
C SER A 13 -4.24 18.35 -4.35
N ILE A 14 -5.45 17.81 -4.11
CA ILE A 14 -5.95 17.57 -2.74
C ILE A 14 -5.04 16.60 -2.02
N TRP A 15 -4.74 15.45 -2.63
CA TRP A 15 -3.90 14.43 -2.00
C TRP A 15 -2.44 14.88 -1.81
N LEU A 16 -1.95 15.81 -2.64
CA LEU A 16 -0.65 16.44 -2.38
C LEU A 16 -0.70 17.47 -1.26
N ILE A 17 -1.80 18.22 -1.14
CA ILE A 17 -2.03 19.10 0.03
C ILE A 17 -2.11 18.23 1.30
N SER A 18 -2.75 17.06 1.25
CA SER A 18 -2.73 16.08 2.33
C SER A 18 -1.29 15.73 2.70
N ILE A 19 -0.44 15.38 1.73
CA ILE A 19 0.98 15.12 2.02
C ILE A 19 1.65 16.34 2.65
N ALA A 20 1.46 17.54 2.11
CA ALA A 20 2.04 18.76 2.68
C ALA A 20 1.58 18.99 4.13
N LEU A 21 0.32 18.75 4.44
CA LEU A 21 -0.24 18.81 5.80
C LEU A 21 0.37 17.72 6.70
N LEU A 22 0.54 16.50 6.18
CA LEU A 22 1.16 15.37 6.89
C LEU A 22 2.65 15.60 7.17
N LEU A 23 3.34 16.38 6.32
CA LEU A 23 4.73 16.79 6.55
C LEU A 23 4.89 17.82 7.68
N VAL A 24 3.80 18.48 8.10
CA VAL A 24 3.83 19.54 9.13
C VAL A 24 2.97 19.21 10.35
N THR A 25 2.30 18.05 10.38
CA THR A 25 1.49 17.61 11.53
C THR A 25 2.14 16.43 12.26
N PRO A 26 2.19 16.44 13.61
CA PRO A 26 2.65 15.30 14.40
C PRO A 26 1.76 14.07 14.17
N LEU A 27 2.35 12.90 13.90
CA LEU A 27 1.67 11.71 13.39
C LEU A 27 0.55 11.14 14.25
N TYR A 28 0.68 11.20 15.58
CA TYR A 28 0.07 10.18 16.43
C TYR A 28 -1.46 10.23 16.54
N TYR A 29 -2.09 11.39 16.33
CA TYR A 29 -3.55 11.51 16.46
C TYR A 29 -4.27 12.04 15.23
N SER A 30 -3.68 12.97 14.46
CA SER A 30 -4.41 13.69 13.40
C SER A 30 -4.33 13.03 12.02
N MET A 31 -3.30 12.23 11.72
CA MET A 31 -3.06 11.68 10.37
C MET A 31 -4.26 10.88 9.85
N GLY A 32 -4.83 9.99 10.67
CA GLY A 32 -5.99 9.19 10.27
C GLY A 32 -7.20 10.07 9.90
N TYR A 33 -7.48 11.11 10.70
CA TYR A 33 -8.59 12.03 10.44
C TYR A 33 -8.37 12.89 9.21
N VAL A 34 -7.13 13.36 8.98
CA VAL A 34 -6.75 14.08 7.75
C VAL A 34 -6.99 13.21 6.53
N LEU A 35 -6.51 11.96 6.55
CA LEU A 35 -6.68 11.02 5.44
C LEU A 35 -8.16 10.69 5.17
N ILE A 36 -8.98 10.53 6.23
CA ILE A 36 -10.42 10.32 6.10
C ILE A 36 -11.07 11.55 5.45
N PHE A 37 -10.82 12.74 5.99
CA PHE A 37 -11.40 13.99 5.50
C PHE A 37 -11.05 14.21 4.03
N ASP A 38 -9.78 14.09 3.66
CA ASP A 38 -9.31 14.32 2.30
C ASP A 38 -9.85 13.27 1.31
N SER A 39 -9.93 12.01 1.74
CA SER A 39 -10.52 10.95 0.93
C SER A 39 -12.02 11.20 0.69
N LEU A 40 -12.77 11.58 1.72
CA LEU A 40 -14.19 11.92 1.60
C LEU A 40 -14.40 13.16 0.72
N LEU A 41 -13.53 14.16 0.83
CA LEU A 41 -13.55 15.35 -0.03
C LEU A 41 -13.34 14.98 -1.50
N VAL A 42 -12.37 14.10 -1.79
CA VAL A 42 -12.15 13.58 -3.15
C VAL A 42 -13.37 12.83 -3.65
N VAL A 43 -13.96 11.95 -2.84
CA VAL A 43 -15.19 11.23 -3.21
C VAL A 43 -16.31 12.21 -3.55
N ALA A 44 -16.56 13.19 -2.68
CA ALA A 44 -17.58 14.21 -2.88
C ALA A 44 -17.35 14.98 -4.18
N LEU A 45 -16.13 15.42 -4.46
CA LEU A 45 -15.80 16.16 -5.68
C LEU A 45 -15.93 15.30 -6.93
N CYS A 46 -15.48 14.05 -6.91
CA CYS A 46 -15.65 13.12 -8.04
C CYS A 46 -17.13 12.91 -8.39
N LEU A 47 -18.00 12.81 -7.37
CA LEU A 47 -19.44 12.64 -7.55
C LEU A 47 -20.14 13.95 -7.97
N LEU A 48 -19.85 15.07 -7.30
CA LEU A 48 -20.46 16.39 -7.56
C LEU A 48 -20.11 16.92 -8.94
N LEU A 49 -18.85 16.74 -9.38
CA LEU A 49 -18.42 17.16 -10.72
C LEU A 49 -19.00 16.28 -11.82
N ARG A 50 -19.69 15.17 -11.48
CA ARG A 50 -20.26 14.18 -12.42
C ARG A 50 -19.28 13.67 -13.48
N LYS A 51 -17.97 13.81 -13.21
CA LYS A 51 -16.89 13.40 -14.12
C LYS A 51 -16.63 11.88 -14.07
N VAL A 52 -17.17 11.19 -13.07
CA VAL A 52 -17.07 9.72 -12.92
C VAL A 52 -18.48 9.10 -12.95
N LYS A 53 -18.70 8.13 -13.83
CA LYS A 53 -19.93 7.31 -13.88
C LYS A 53 -19.62 5.89 -13.41
N LEU A 54 -20.42 5.41 -12.46
CA LEU A 54 -20.38 4.02 -11.99
C LEU A 54 -21.42 3.19 -12.74
N ASN A 55 -21.03 2.00 -13.15
CA ASN A 55 -21.97 1.03 -13.71
C ASN A 55 -22.65 0.21 -12.59
N SER A 56 -23.72 -0.52 -12.93
CA SER A 56 -24.48 -1.30 -11.93
C SER A 56 -23.63 -2.32 -11.17
N SER A 57 -22.68 -2.97 -11.84
CA SER A 57 -21.79 -3.95 -11.18
C SER A 57 -20.87 -3.31 -10.13
N GLU A 58 -20.45 -2.07 -10.37
CA GLU A 58 -19.59 -1.32 -9.45
C GLU A 58 -20.38 -0.81 -8.26
N CYS A 59 -21.62 -0.34 -8.49
CA CYS A 59 -22.53 0.00 -7.41
C CYS A 59 -22.80 -1.20 -6.50
N ILE A 60 -22.99 -2.40 -7.08
CA ILE A 60 -23.15 -3.64 -6.31
C ILE A 60 -21.91 -3.93 -5.46
N ILE A 61 -20.71 -3.84 -6.04
CA ILE A 61 -19.46 -4.11 -5.32
C ILE A 61 -19.27 -3.12 -4.16
N PHE A 62 -19.51 -1.83 -4.39
CA PHE A 62 -19.42 -0.83 -3.32
C PHE A 62 -20.51 -0.98 -2.26
N GLY A 63 -21.72 -1.37 -2.66
CA GLY A 63 -22.79 -1.73 -1.73
C GLY A 63 -22.39 -2.90 -0.83
N LEU A 64 -21.87 -3.98 -1.43
CA LEU A 64 -21.36 -5.14 -0.67
C LEU A 64 -20.21 -4.76 0.24
N MET A 65 -19.25 -3.96 -0.26
CA MET A 65 -18.12 -3.48 0.51
C MET A 65 -18.57 -2.68 1.74
N LEU A 66 -19.55 -1.78 1.58
CA LEU A 66 -20.14 -1.01 2.68
C LEU A 66 -20.83 -1.94 3.69
N VAL A 67 -21.63 -2.91 3.23
CA VAL A 67 -22.30 -3.88 4.12
C VAL A 67 -21.29 -4.66 4.95
N PHE A 68 -20.27 -5.24 4.33
CA PHE A 68 -19.26 -6.01 5.07
C PHE A 68 -18.39 -5.13 5.96
N TYR A 69 -18.11 -3.89 5.56
CA TYR A 69 -17.45 -2.92 6.41
C TYR A 69 -18.28 -2.59 7.66
N LEU A 70 -19.59 -2.35 7.52
CA LEU A 70 -20.46 -2.08 8.68
C LEU A 70 -20.55 -3.29 9.61
N ILE A 71 -20.67 -4.51 9.06
CA ILE A 71 -20.65 -5.75 9.85
C ILE A 71 -19.33 -5.85 10.62
N TYR A 72 -18.20 -5.59 9.96
CA TYR A 72 -16.89 -5.58 10.60
C TYR A 72 -16.85 -4.55 11.75
N VAL A 73 -17.26 -3.31 11.51
CA VAL A 73 -17.26 -2.25 12.53
C VAL A 73 -18.09 -2.65 13.75
N VAL A 74 -19.29 -3.22 13.55
CA VAL A 74 -20.14 -3.68 14.69
C VAL A 74 -19.40 -4.73 15.53
N ASN A 75 -18.73 -5.69 14.90
CA ASN A 75 -17.95 -6.72 15.61
C ASN A 75 -16.75 -6.13 16.37
N MET A 76 -16.06 -5.15 15.78
CA MET A 76 -14.93 -4.48 16.43
C MET A 76 -15.39 -3.60 17.60
N VAL A 77 -16.50 -2.88 17.44
CA VAL A 77 -17.07 -2.08 18.54
C VAL A 77 -17.47 -2.97 19.70
N ALA A 78 -18.14 -4.10 19.43
CA ALA A 78 -18.53 -5.07 20.46
C ALA A 78 -17.34 -5.69 21.22
N SER A 79 -16.15 -5.71 20.62
CA SER A 79 -14.92 -6.22 21.21
C SER A 79 -14.01 -5.14 21.79
N ASN A 80 -14.50 -3.89 21.94
CA ASN A 80 -13.74 -2.73 22.42
C ASN A 80 -12.50 -2.38 21.58
N ALA A 81 -12.52 -2.72 20.30
CA ALA A 81 -11.40 -2.63 19.38
C ALA A 81 -11.37 -1.32 18.57
N MET A 82 -11.25 -0.17 19.26
CA MET A 82 -11.46 1.15 18.64
C MET A 82 -10.34 1.58 17.67
N LEU A 83 -9.11 1.07 17.84
CA LEU A 83 -7.98 1.48 17.00
C LEU A 83 -8.13 0.95 15.58
N ASN A 84 -8.53 -0.31 15.38
CA ASN A 84 -8.77 -0.83 14.04
C ASN A 84 -10.04 -0.28 13.38
N VAL A 85 -11.03 0.20 14.12
CA VAL A 85 -12.15 0.94 13.52
C VAL A 85 -11.63 2.20 12.81
N LYS A 86 -10.70 2.94 13.43
CA LYS A 86 -10.07 4.11 12.78
C LYS A 86 -9.27 3.71 11.54
N ASN A 87 -8.41 2.70 11.64
CA ASN A 87 -7.54 2.28 10.54
C ASN A 87 -8.33 1.69 9.36
N SER A 88 -9.36 0.89 9.65
CA SER A 88 -10.27 0.34 8.63
C SER A 88 -11.07 1.43 7.94
N LEU A 89 -11.50 2.49 8.65
CA LEU A 89 -12.18 3.63 8.05
C LEU A 89 -11.25 4.39 7.08
N VAL A 90 -9.99 4.63 7.47
CA VAL A 90 -8.99 5.23 6.58
C VAL A 90 -8.85 4.39 5.31
N MET A 91 -8.72 3.08 5.45
CA MET A 91 -8.63 2.15 4.32
C MET A 91 -9.86 2.21 3.42
N PHE A 92 -11.05 2.13 4.01
CA PHE A 92 -12.34 2.17 3.31
C PHE A 92 -12.49 3.46 2.50
N CYS A 93 -12.24 4.61 3.11
CA CYS A 93 -12.33 5.90 2.42
C CYS A 93 -11.27 6.03 1.32
N THR A 94 -10.03 5.65 1.62
CA THR A 94 -8.90 5.80 0.68
C THR A 94 -9.09 4.95 -0.57
N ILE A 95 -9.53 3.70 -0.44
CA ILE A 95 -9.72 2.80 -1.60
C ILE A 95 -10.87 3.26 -2.51
N ILE A 96 -11.97 3.76 -1.93
CA ILE A 96 -13.09 4.31 -2.70
C ILE A 96 -12.64 5.58 -3.44
N ALA A 97 -11.98 6.49 -2.74
CA ALA A 97 -11.42 7.71 -3.35
C ALA A 97 -10.44 7.37 -4.48
N SER A 98 -9.56 6.39 -4.25
CA SER A 98 -8.61 5.88 -5.25
C SER A 98 -9.30 5.33 -6.50
N TYR A 99 -10.39 4.57 -6.33
CA TYR A 99 -11.15 4.02 -7.45
C TYR A 99 -11.83 5.11 -8.29
N LEU A 100 -12.44 6.09 -7.64
CA LEU A 100 -13.08 7.19 -8.36
C LEU A 100 -12.03 8.03 -9.10
N LEU A 101 -10.90 8.32 -8.45
CA LEU A 101 -9.77 9.03 -9.06
C LEU A 101 -9.11 8.23 -10.20
N SER A 102 -9.08 6.90 -10.14
CA SER A 102 -8.52 6.11 -11.25
C SER A 102 -9.31 6.31 -12.52
N LYS A 103 -10.64 6.45 -12.41
CA LYS A 103 -11.55 6.72 -13.52
C LYS A 103 -11.64 8.18 -13.93
N TYR A 104 -11.11 9.08 -13.12
CA TYR A 104 -11.14 10.50 -13.40
C TYR A 104 -10.13 10.84 -14.49
N GLU A 105 -10.60 11.41 -15.60
CA GLU A 105 -9.73 11.93 -16.64
C GLU A 105 -9.40 13.42 -16.36
N PRO A 106 -8.15 13.76 -15.99
CA PRO A 106 -7.79 15.15 -15.78
C PRO A 106 -7.83 15.93 -17.09
N THR A 107 -8.50 17.08 -17.07
CA THR A 107 -8.43 18.06 -18.16
C THR A 107 -7.07 18.79 -18.15
N TYR A 108 -6.53 19.03 -19.35
CA TYR A 108 -5.25 19.68 -19.62
C TYR A 108 -5.09 20.99 -18.83
N ARG A 109 -4.34 20.96 -17.72
CA ARG A 109 -3.81 22.18 -17.09
C ARG A 109 -2.40 21.98 -16.58
N ASP A 110 -1.72 23.11 -16.55
CA ASP A 110 -0.33 23.28 -16.14
C ASP A 110 -0.08 22.66 -14.75
N TYR A 111 0.63 21.54 -14.72
CA TYR A 111 0.99 20.83 -13.49
C TYR A 111 2.13 21.52 -12.74
N ARG A 112 2.52 22.76 -13.06
CA ARG A 112 3.62 23.47 -12.38
C ARG A 112 3.57 23.40 -10.85
N LEU A 113 2.45 23.75 -10.22
CA LEU A 113 2.33 23.68 -8.76
C LEU A 113 2.49 22.26 -8.25
N PHE A 114 1.85 21.31 -8.93
CA PHE A 114 1.95 19.87 -8.63
C PHE A 114 3.41 19.38 -8.72
N ASP A 115 4.12 19.81 -9.75
CA ASP A 115 5.52 19.49 -10.01
C ASP A 115 6.46 20.09 -8.96
N VAL A 116 6.22 21.33 -8.54
CA VAL A 116 6.96 21.99 -7.45
C VAL A 116 6.75 21.23 -6.14
N LEU A 117 5.51 20.85 -5.80
CA LEU A 117 5.23 20.07 -4.59
C LEU A 117 5.95 18.72 -4.60
N CYS A 118 5.94 18.00 -5.73
CA CYS A 118 6.67 16.73 -5.87
C CYS A 118 8.18 16.89 -5.67
N PHE A 119 8.73 18.03 -6.11
CA PHE A 119 10.14 18.35 -5.92
C PHE A 119 10.47 18.69 -4.46
N LEU A 120 9.63 19.51 -3.81
CA LEU A 120 9.77 19.85 -2.39
C LEU A 120 9.69 18.61 -1.48
N ILE A 121 8.81 17.66 -1.79
CA ILE A 121 8.73 16.38 -1.08
C ILE A 121 10.07 15.61 -1.16
N GLN A 122 10.71 15.55 -2.33
CA GLN A 122 12.01 14.89 -2.47
C GLN A 122 13.10 15.60 -1.64
N LEU A 123 13.15 16.93 -1.69
CA LEU A 123 14.10 17.71 -0.89
C LEU A 123 13.89 17.50 0.62
N TYR A 124 12.63 17.44 1.06
CA TYR A 124 12.28 17.13 2.44
C TYR A 124 12.86 15.78 2.87
N VAL A 125 12.67 14.71 2.09
CA VAL A 125 13.18 13.37 2.44
C VAL A 125 14.71 13.34 2.44
N ILE A 126 15.35 13.99 1.47
CA ILE A 126 16.82 14.11 1.44
C ILE A 126 17.32 14.81 2.70
N PHE A 127 16.74 15.96 3.06
CA PHE A 127 17.11 16.71 4.24
C PHE A 127 16.97 15.88 5.52
N TYR A 128 15.83 15.21 5.72
CA TYR A 128 15.60 14.42 6.92
C TYR A 128 16.41 13.12 6.97
N SER A 129 16.80 12.57 5.82
CA SER A 129 17.77 11.48 5.77
C SER A 129 19.13 11.96 6.29
N LEU A 130 19.63 13.10 5.81
CA LEU A 130 20.89 13.68 6.31
C LEU A 130 20.82 14.08 7.78
N TYR A 131 19.66 14.59 8.23
CA TYR A 131 19.42 14.86 9.64
C TYR A 131 19.54 13.59 10.49
N TYR A 132 18.84 12.52 10.10
CA TYR A 132 18.93 11.22 10.79
C TYR A 132 20.37 10.68 10.80
N ALA A 133 21.11 10.79 9.70
CA ALA A 133 22.52 10.39 9.65
C ALA A 133 23.37 11.09 10.72
N LYS A 134 23.03 12.33 11.06
CA LYS A 134 23.75 13.15 12.05
C LYS A 134 23.26 12.90 13.48
N THR A 135 21.96 12.70 13.68
CA THR A 135 21.35 12.71 15.02
C THR A 135 20.89 11.35 15.51
N GLY A 136 20.72 10.38 14.60
CA GLY A 136 20.05 9.11 14.88
C GLY A 136 18.54 9.23 15.11
N ILE A 137 17.95 10.41 14.87
CA ILE A 137 16.54 10.72 15.18
C ILE A 137 15.75 10.90 13.89
N PHE A 138 14.67 10.13 13.74
CA PHE A 138 13.72 10.29 12.65
C PHE A 138 12.79 11.49 12.90
N PRO A 139 12.32 12.18 11.84
CA PRO A 139 11.36 13.27 12.00
C PRO A 139 10.06 12.82 12.68
N PHE A 140 9.47 13.68 13.51
CA PHE A 140 8.12 13.53 14.08
C PHE A 140 7.82 12.16 14.72
N ASP A 141 8.82 11.55 15.36
CA ASP A 141 8.75 10.22 15.97
C ASP A 141 8.38 9.09 14.99
N TRP A 142 8.66 9.27 13.70
CA TRP A 142 8.47 8.23 12.70
C TRP A 142 9.37 7.04 13.05
N ASN A 143 8.83 5.83 12.96
CA ASN A 143 9.69 4.65 12.97
C ASN A 143 10.41 4.53 11.61
N TYR A 144 11.48 3.73 11.60
CA TYR A 144 12.29 3.53 10.40
C TYR A 144 11.50 2.94 9.22
N VAL A 145 10.43 2.17 9.46
CA VAL A 145 9.60 1.56 8.41
C VAL A 145 8.78 2.62 7.69
N ASP A 146 8.11 3.50 8.44
CA ASP A 146 7.27 4.56 7.88
C ASP A 146 8.11 5.58 7.10
N PHE A 147 9.29 5.96 7.61
CA PHE A 147 10.22 6.81 6.87
C PHE A 147 10.73 6.14 5.59
N SER A 148 10.99 4.83 5.63
CA SER A 148 11.41 4.07 4.44
C SER A 148 10.32 4.02 3.38
N MET A 149 9.06 3.83 3.77
CA MET A 149 7.91 3.85 2.85
C MET A 149 7.73 5.25 2.24
N PHE A 150 7.96 6.30 3.03
CA PHE A 150 7.92 7.66 2.52
C PHE A 150 9.08 7.97 1.56
N ALA A 151 10.27 7.42 1.80
CA ALA A 151 11.39 7.50 0.86
C ALA A 151 11.08 6.77 -0.46
N ILE A 152 10.50 5.57 -0.40
CA ILE A 152 10.02 4.82 -1.58
C ILE A 152 9.01 5.67 -2.36
N PHE A 153 8.06 6.28 -1.67
CA PHE A 153 7.07 7.18 -2.25
C PHE A 153 7.72 8.38 -2.95
N ALA A 154 8.60 9.11 -2.27
CA ALA A 154 9.25 10.30 -2.82
C ALA A 154 10.13 9.96 -4.04
N PHE A 155 10.87 8.85 -3.98
CA PHE A 155 11.67 8.33 -5.08
C PHE A 155 10.81 7.99 -6.30
N THR A 156 9.75 7.19 -6.11
CA THR A 156 8.88 6.77 -7.21
C THR A 156 8.11 7.93 -7.82
N LEU A 157 7.61 8.86 -7.00
CA LEU A 157 6.96 10.08 -7.46
C LEU A 157 7.94 10.93 -8.29
N GLY A 158 9.17 11.11 -7.81
CA GLY A 158 10.22 11.85 -8.51
C GLY A 158 10.55 11.24 -9.87
N MET A 159 10.80 9.93 -9.93
CA MET A 159 11.02 9.19 -11.18
C MET A 159 9.86 9.34 -12.15
N LYS A 160 8.62 9.24 -11.66
CA LYS A 160 7.40 9.38 -12.48
C LYS A 160 7.20 10.79 -13.04
N ARG A 161 7.64 11.81 -12.30
CA ARG A 161 7.60 13.22 -12.71
C ARG A 161 8.86 13.68 -13.43
N GLY A 162 9.80 12.78 -13.74
CA GLY A 162 11.01 13.09 -14.52
C GLY A 162 12.10 13.81 -13.74
N TYR A 163 12.07 13.76 -12.40
CA TYR A 163 13.12 14.27 -11.52
C TYR A 163 14.23 13.24 -11.29
N CYS A 164 14.72 12.62 -12.36
CA CYS A 164 15.62 11.46 -12.28
C CYS A 164 16.88 11.73 -11.45
N CYS A 165 17.50 12.92 -11.60
CA CYS A 165 18.71 13.27 -10.85
C CYS A 165 18.44 13.37 -9.34
N THR A 166 17.40 14.11 -8.94
CA THR A 166 17.03 14.25 -7.52
C THR A 166 16.60 12.91 -6.92
N SER A 167 15.89 12.07 -7.68
CA SER A 167 15.52 10.72 -7.26
C SER A 167 16.73 9.81 -7.11
N ALA A 168 17.74 9.92 -7.99
CA ALA A 168 19.00 9.17 -7.86
C ALA A 168 19.79 9.62 -6.62
N ILE A 169 19.89 10.93 -6.37
CA ILE A 169 20.53 11.48 -5.16
C ILE A 169 19.82 10.97 -3.90
N LEU A 170 18.48 11.05 -3.87
CA LEU A 170 17.68 10.50 -2.78
C LEU A 170 17.98 9.02 -2.59
N ALA A 171 18.06 8.25 -3.68
CA ALA A 171 18.30 6.82 -3.57
C ALA A 171 19.66 6.48 -2.97
N ILE A 172 20.70 7.21 -3.36
CA ILE A 172 22.06 7.05 -2.84
C ILE A 172 22.10 7.42 -1.34
N ILE A 173 21.55 8.58 -0.97
CA ILE A 173 21.54 9.06 0.42
C ILE A 173 20.73 8.11 1.30
N ALA A 174 19.52 7.74 0.87
CA ALA A 174 18.67 6.81 1.60
C ALA A 174 19.33 5.44 1.77
N SER A 175 20.01 4.92 0.74
CA SER A 175 20.79 3.68 0.86
C SER A 175 22.00 3.80 1.79
N ALA A 176 22.66 4.95 1.86
CA ALA A 176 23.81 5.13 2.76
C ALA A 176 23.39 5.25 4.23
N VAL A 177 22.18 5.74 4.48
CA VAL A 177 21.77 6.21 5.80
C VAL A 177 20.68 5.34 6.43
N LEU A 178 19.73 4.83 5.64
CA LEU A 178 18.62 4.05 6.17
C LEU A 178 19.02 2.57 6.25
N PRO A 179 19.04 1.96 7.44
CA PRO A 179 19.31 0.53 7.61
C PRO A 179 18.07 -0.32 7.25
N ALA A 180 17.33 0.05 6.21
CA ALA A 180 16.03 -0.51 5.91
C ALA A 180 16.11 -1.52 4.75
N ARG A 181 16.01 -2.81 5.09
CA ARG A 181 15.91 -3.92 4.10
C ARG A 181 14.80 -3.66 3.08
N THR A 182 13.70 -3.05 3.50
CA THR A 182 12.57 -2.62 2.66
C THR A 182 13.00 -1.67 1.55
N TRP A 183 13.82 -0.66 1.86
CA TRP A 183 14.30 0.32 0.89
C TRP A 183 15.18 -0.35 -0.18
N PHE A 184 16.15 -1.17 0.25
CA PHE A 184 17.05 -1.89 -0.66
C PHE A 184 16.32 -2.90 -1.54
N LEU A 185 15.42 -3.69 -0.95
CA LEU A 185 14.61 -4.66 -1.71
C LEU A 185 13.75 -3.95 -2.74
N PHE A 186 13.07 -2.87 -2.35
CA PHE A 186 12.27 -2.09 -3.28
C PHE A 186 13.11 -1.52 -4.41
N LEU A 187 14.27 -0.91 -4.11
CA LEU A 187 15.14 -0.31 -5.12
C LEU A 187 15.69 -1.36 -6.10
N ALA A 188 16.12 -2.52 -5.61
CA ALA A 188 16.58 -3.63 -6.45
C ALA A 188 15.48 -4.13 -7.38
N LEU A 189 14.27 -4.35 -6.85
CA LEU A 189 13.10 -4.73 -7.65
C LEU A 189 12.72 -3.63 -8.64
N PHE A 190 12.73 -2.36 -8.22
CA PHE A 190 12.43 -1.23 -9.10
C PHE A 190 13.37 -1.22 -10.30
N ILE A 191 14.69 -1.34 -10.08
CA ILE A 191 15.71 -1.37 -11.13
C ILE A 191 15.45 -2.57 -12.07
N LEU A 192 15.26 -3.76 -11.50
CA LEU A 192 14.98 -4.98 -12.27
C LEU A 192 13.75 -4.80 -13.18
N PHE A 193 12.62 -4.36 -12.62
CA PHE A 193 11.39 -4.15 -13.38
C PHE A 193 11.48 -2.95 -14.34
N TYR A 194 12.31 -1.95 -14.04
CA TYR A 194 12.51 -0.80 -14.92
C TYR A 194 13.19 -1.21 -16.22
N PHE A 195 14.20 -2.07 -16.14
CA PHE A 195 14.88 -2.63 -17.31
C PHE A 195 14.05 -3.72 -18.01
N LEU A 196 13.37 -4.58 -17.26
CA LEU A 196 12.59 -5.70 -17.80
C LEU A 196 11.14 -5.36 -18.19
N LYS A 197 10.70 -4.10 -18.06
CA LYS A 197 9.30 -3.70 -18.30
C LYS A 197 8.73 -4.14 -19.65
N GLY A 198 9.55 -4.24 -20.70
CA GLY A 198 9.12 -4.74 -22.01
C GLY A 198 8.72 -6.21 -21.97
N PHE A 199 9.57 -7.04 -21.39
CA PHE A 199 9.32 -8.47 -21.20
C PHE A 199 8.14 -8.71 -20.26
N VAL A 200 8.11 -8.01 -19.11
CA VAL A 200 7.01 -8.13 -18.14
C VAL A 200 5.69 -7.73 -18.78
N ALA A 201 5.65 -6.67 -19.60
CA ALA A 201 4.44 -6.30 -20.33
C ALA A 201 3.91 -7.42 -21.23
N GLN A 202 4.80 -8.17 -21.91
CA GLN A 202 4.41 -9.33 -22.72
C GLN A 202 3.85 -10.46 -21.87
N VAL A 203 4.47 -10.77 -20.73
CA VAL A 203 3.98 -11.77 -19.78
C VAL A 203 2.58 -11.40 -19.26
N LEU A 204 2.34 -10.12 -18.97
CA LEU A 204 1.04 -9.62 -18.54
C LEU A 204 -0.05 -9.68 -19.61
N GLN A 205 0.29 -9.84 -20.89
CA GLN A 205 -0.71 -10.07 -21.95
C GLN A 205 -1.23 -11.51 -21.94
N CYS A 206 -0.54 -12.45 -21.29
CA CYS A 206 -1.02 -13.82 -21.16
C CYS A 206 -2.28 -13.86 -20.27
N LYS A 207 -3.28 -14.67 -20.66
CA LYS A 207 -4.55 -14.82 -19.89
C LYS A 207 -4.33 -15.16 -18.41
N LEU A 208 -3.26 -15.90 -18.09
CA LEU A 208 -2.90 -16.25 -16.71
C LEU A 208 -2.53 -15.02 -15.87
N PHE A 209 -1.87 -14.02 -16.46
CA PHE A 209 -1.39 -12.83 -15.75
C PHE A 209 -2.11 -11.54 -16.17
N GLY A 210 -3.12 -11.65 -17.04
CA GLY A 210 -3.83 -10.52 -17.64
C GLY A 210 -4.76 -9.74 -16.70
N LYS A 211 -4.89 -10.18 -15.45
CA LYS A 211 -5.65 -9.45 -14.42
C LYS A 211 -4.83 -9.38 -13.14
N THR A 212 -4.76 -8.20 -12.53
CA THR A 212 -4.01 -7.99 -11.29
C THR A 212 -4.53 -8.87 -10.15
N ILE A 213 -5.83 -9.19 -10.13
CA ILE A 213 -6.38 -10.08 -9.10
C ILE A 213 -5.76 -11.48 -9.15
N LEU A 214 -5.45 -12.00 -10.34
CA LEU A 214 -4.78 -13.30 -10.49
C LEU A 214 -3.34 -13.23 -9.97
N ILE A 215 -2.65 -12.12 -10.24
CA ILE A 215 -1.28 -11.89 -9.74
C ILE A 215 -1.28 -11.83 -8.21
N ILE A 216 -2.22 -11.09 -7.60
CA ILE A 216 -2.37 -11.04 -6.14
C ILE A 216 -2.63 -12.45 -5.58
N LEU A 217 -3.50 -13.24 -6.21
CA LEU A 217 -3.79 -14.61 -5.80
C LEU A 217 -2.56 -15.52 -5.92
N TYR A 218 -1.80 -15.45 -7.02
CA TYR A 218 -0.59 -16.24 -7.19
C TYR A 218 0.48 -15.87 -6.18
N LEU A 219 0.67 -14.58 -5.92
CA LEU A 219 1.58 -14.08 -4.89
C LEU A 219 1.17 -14.56 -3.49
N PHE A 220 -0.13 -14.50 -3.19
CA PHE A 220 -0.69 -15.01 -1.93
C PHE A 220 -0.50 -16.52 -1.79
N ILE A 221 -0.81 -17.31 -2.81
CA ILE A 221 -0.64 -18.77 -2.78
C ILE A 221 0.85 -19.13 -2.66
N ALA A 222 1.72 -18.52 -3.46
CA ALA A 222 3.15 -18.82 -3.48
C ALA A 222 3.80 -18.56 -2.12
N ILE A 223 3.50 -17.44 -1.47
CA ILE A 223 4.08 -17.12 -0.18
C ILE A 223 3.49 -17.97 0.96
N THR A 224 2.22 -18.35 0.87
CA THR A 224 1.63 -19.33 1.79
C THR A 224 2.32 -20.68 1.65
N LEU A 225 2.46 -21.20 0.43
CA LEU A 225 3.17 -22.46 0.19
C LEU A 225 4.62 -22.41 0.66
N LEU A 226 5.31 -21.28 0.45
CA LEU A 226 6.66 -21.08 0.96
C LEU A 226 6.69 -21.14 2.49
N ALA A 227 5.73 -20.52 3.18
CA ALA A 227 5.65 -20.58 4.63
C ALA A 227 5.46 -22.02 5.16
N TYR A 228 4.55 -22.79 4.56
CA TYR A 228 4.37 -24.21 4.90
C TYR A 228 5.65 -25.02 4.61
N PHE A 229 6.25 -24.86 3.43
CA PHE A 229 7.48 -25.57 3.08
C PHE A 229 8.65 -25.22 4.01
N TRP A 230 8.78 -23.96 4.38
CA TRP A 230 9.86 -23.51 5.26
C TRP A 230 9.69 -24.08 6.68
N VAL A 231 8.49 -23.97 7.25
CA VAL A 231 8.19 -24.42 8.62
C VAL A 231 8.17 -25.94 8.72
N ASP A 232 7.53 -26.64 7.78
CA ASP A 232 7.27 -28.08 7.91
C ASP A 232 8.33 -28.96 7.26
N VAL A 233 9.11 -28.43 6.31
CA VAL A 233 10.15 -29.19 5.60
C VAL A 233 11.53 -28.67 5.92
N LEU A 234 11.83 -27.41 5.56
CA LEU A 234 13.21 -26.92 5.63
C LEU A 234 13.77 -26.88 7.06
N SER A 235 12.95 -26.52 8.04
CA SER A 235 13.35 -26.50 9.46
C SER A 235 13.79 -27.86 10.01
N GLN A 236 13.37 -28.97 9.38
CA GLN A 236 13.76 -30.33 9.79
C GLN A 236 15.17 -30.68 9.32
N TYR A 237 15.67 -30.04 8.25
CA TYR A 237 16.96 -30.32 7.65
C TYR A 237 18.02 -29.27 7.99
N PHE A 238 17.61 -28.04 8.28
CA PHE A 238 18.51 -26.93 8.58
C PHE A 238 18.29 -26.46 10.01
N ALA A 239 19.37 -26.48 10.81
CA ALA A 239 19.34 -25.95 12.16
C ALA A 239 19.01 -24.44 12.12
N VAL A 240 17.97 -24.06 12.85
CA VAL A 240 17.59 -22.65 13.02
C VAL A 240 18.53 -22.04 14.06
N ILE A 241 19.27 -21.03 13.65
CA ILE A 241 20.23 -20.33 14.52
C ILE A 241 19.52 -19.18 15.23
N GLU A 242 19.85 -18.93 16.48
CA GLU A 242 19.33 -17.78 17.23
C GLU A 242 19.76 -16.44 16.61
N GLY A 243 18.87 -15.44 16.69
CA GLY A 243 19.16 -14.07 16.29
C GLY A 243 18.61 -13.66 14.91
N HIS A 244 19.31 -12.72 14.26
CA HIS A 244 18.88 -12.03 13.05
C HIS A 244 19.99 -11.95 11.99
N GLY A 245 19.65 -12.21 10.72
CA GLY A 245 20.49 -11.94 9.55
C GLY A 245 20.83 -13.14 8.67
N ALA A 246 20.53 -14.37 9.10
CA ALA A 246 20.76 -15.57 8.28
C ALA A 246 19.48 -16.00 7.55
N ALA A 247 19.60 -16.83 6.52
CA ALA A 247 18.43 -17.42 5.87
C ALA A 247 17.65 -18.34 6.81
N PHE A 248 18.36 -19.10 7.65
CA PHE A 248 17.83 -20.00 8.68
C PHE A 248 18.06 -19.43 10.08
N ASP A 249 17.48 -18.27 10.34
CA ASP A 249 17.47 -17.64 11.66
C ASP A 249 16.10 -17.74 12.34
N GLN A 250 16.09 -17.53 13.66
CA GLN A 250 14.86 -17.53 14.46
C GLN A 250 13.83 -16.53 13.95
N ALA A 251 14.25 -15.35 13.51
CA ALA A 251 13.32 -14.33 13.05
C ALA A 251 12.58 -14.72 11.76
N ASN A 252 13.22 -15.42 10.82
CA ASN A 252 12.54 -15.95 9.66
C ASN A 252 11.63 -17.13 10.04
N MET A 253 12.03 -17.99 11.00
CA MET A 253 11.15 -19.03 11.55
C MET A 253 9.86 -18.44 12.13
N GLU A 254 9.98 -17.41 12.95
CA GLU A 254 8.83 -16.70 13.53
C GLU A 254 7.92 -16.10 12.44
N ARG A 255 8.51 -15.46 11.43
CA ARG A 255 7.75 -14.89 10.29
C ARG A 255 6.97 -15.93 9.51
N PHE A 256 7.61 -17.03 9.13
CA PHE A 256 6.93 -18.08 8.36
C PHE A 256 5.90 -18.82 9.22
N THR A 257 6.18 -19.03 10.50
CA THR A 257 5.23 -19.64 11.46
C THR A 257 3.99 -18.79 11.61
N THR A 258 4.13 -17.48 11.86
CA THR A 258 2.97 -16.59 12.00
C THR A 258 2.17 -16.46 10.70
N MET A 259 2.81 -16.54 9.53
CA MET A 259 2.10 -16.60 8.26
C MET A 259 1.30 -17.89 8.08
N LYS A 260 1.90 -19.05 8.40
CA LYS A 260 1.22 -20.34 8.38
C LYS A 260 -0.01 -20.31 9.31
N MET A 261 0.21 -19.88 10.56
CA MET A 261 -0.84 -19.80 11.58
C MET A 261 -1.92 -18.80 11.26
N ALA A 262 -1.63 -17.71 10.55
CA ALA A 262 -2.66 -16.75 10.15
C ALA A 262 -3.74 -17.44 9.28
N ASN A 263 -3.34 -18.32 8.36
CA ASN A 263 -4.28 -19.10 7.56
C ASN A 263 -5.10 -20.06 8.40
N GLU A 264 -4.45 -20.81 9.30
CA GLU A 264 -5.13 -21.75 10.17
C GLU A 264 -6.13 -21.06 11.10
N ILE A 265 -5.74 -19.95 11.72
CA ILE A 265 -6.58 -19.17 12.64
C ILE A 265 -7.77 -18.57 11.90
N MET A 266 -7.57 -17.97 10.72
CA MET A 266 -8.67 -17.42 9.92
C MET A 266 -9.76 -18.46 9.64
N ILE A 267 -9.36 -19.71 9.38
CA ILE A 267 -10.27 -20.83 9.12
C ILE A 267 -10.91 -21.32 10.42
N LYS A 268 -10.11 -21.68 11.43
CA LYS A 268 -10.58 -22.29 12.69
C LYS A 268 -11.48 -21.35 13.49
N GLU A 269 -11.18 -20.06 13.49
CA GLU A 269 -11.90 -19.04 14.27
C GLU A 269 -13.01 -18.34 13.47
N ASN A 270 -13.24 -18.75 12.22
CA ASN A 270 -14.26 -18.21 11.32
C ASN A 270 -14.17 -16.69 11.15
N PHE A 271 -13.00 -16.17 10.77
CA PHE A 271 -12.76 -14.73 10.55
C PHE A 271 -13.38 -14.20 9.23
N PHE A 272 -14.50 -14.79 8.81
CA PHE A 272 -15.23 -14.36 7.62
C PHE A 272 -15.76 -12.93 7.75
N PHE A 273 -16.29 -12.58 8.94
CA PHE A 273 -16.92 -11.28 9.22
C PHE A 273 -16.29 -10.49 10.38
N LYS A 274 -15.42 -11.14 11.16
CA LYS A 274 -14.65 -10.53 12.26
C LYS A 274 -13.16 -10.52 11.90
N GLY A 275 -12.42 -9.55 12.42
CA GLY A 275 -10.96 -9.49 12.32
C GLY A 275 -10.32 -9.33 13.70
N LEU A 276 -9.00 -9.16 13.74
CA LEU A 276 -8.23 -8.89 14.97
C LEU A 276 -7.91 -7.40 15.09
N ASP A 277 -7.94 -6.83 16.31
CA ASP A 277 -7.70 -5.39 16.55
C ASP A 277 -6.21 -4.99 16.58
N MET A 278 -5.33 -5.84 17.12
CA MET A 278 -3.90 -5.56 17.23
C MET A 278 -3.06 -6.82 17.06
N ILE A 279 -1.77 -6.67 16.76
CA ILE A 279 -0.79 -7.77 16.77
C ILE A 279 -0.78 -8.46 18.14
N SER A 280 -0.88 -7.70 19.23
CA SER A 280 -0.99 -8.23 20.60
C SER A 280 -2.26 -9.06 20.85
N LEU A 281 -3.26 -8.98 19.96
CA LEU A 281 -4.46 -9.82 19.99
C LEU A 281 -4.39 -11.00 19.02
N TYR A 282 -3.30 -11.11 18.27
CA TYR A 282 -2.94 -12.33 17.56
C TYR A 282 -2.20 -13.31 18.49
N GLU A 283 -1.41 -12.80 19.43
CA GLU A 283 -0.68 -13.60 20.44
C GLU A 283 -1.59 -14.58 21.20
N PRO A 284 -2.78 -14.21 21.72
CA PRO A 284 -3.65 -15.16 22.42
C PRO A 284 -4.15 -16.30 21.53
N TYR A 285 -4.24 -16.07 20.21
CA TYR A 285 -4.57 -17.13 19.27
C TYR A 285 -3.37 -18.01 18.99
N LEU A 286 -2.16 -17.46 18.90
CA LEU A 286 -0.94 -18.27 18.80
C LEU A 286 -0.75 -19.12 20.06
N ASP A 287 -0.95 -18.55 21.25
CA ASP A 287 -0.89 -19.23 22.54
C ASP A 287 -1.92 -20.37 22.62
N LYS A 288 -3.15 -20.15 22.11
CA LYS A 288 -4.18 -21.20 22.01
C LYS A 288 -3.74 -22.41 21.18
N TYR A 289 -2.78 -22.24 20.27
CA TYR A 289 -2.19 -23.29 19.45
C TYR A 289 -0.75 -23.64 19.86
N ASP A 290 -0.38 -23.38 21.11
CA ASP A 290 0.92 -23.69 21.72
C ASP A 290 2.13 -23.01 21.04
N ILE A 291 1.92 -21.83 20.43
CA ILE A 291 2.98 -21.05 19.76
C ILE A 291 3.24 -19.78 20.56
N LEU A 292 4.29 -19.81 21.38
CA LEU A 292 4.71 -18.68 22.20
C LEU A 292 5.62 -17.74 21.40
N MET A 293 5.02 -16.79 20.66
CA MET A 293 5.74 -15.79 19.85
C MET A 293 5.21 -14.37 20.14
N PRO A 294 5.75 -13.66 21.13
CA PRO A 294 5.26 -12.33 21.50
C PRO A 294 5.60 -11.29 20.41
N ASN A 295 4.64 -10.42 20.11
CA ASN A 295 4.69 -9.26 19.23
C ASN A 295 4.98 -9.55 17.74
N VAL A 296 4.70 -10.76 17.25
CA VAL A 296 4.91 -11.12 15.84
C VAL A 296 3.58 -11.28 15.10
N GLY A 297 3.28 -10.35 14.20
CA GLY A 297 2.17 -10.47 13.24
C GLY A 297 2.62 -11.14 11.93
N PRO A 298 1.69 -11.56 11.05
CA PRO A 298 2.05 -12.12 9.76
C PRO A 298 2.82 -11.08 8.92
N HIS A 299 4.04 -11.43 8.51
CA HIS A 299 4.90 -10.60 7.65
C HIS A 299 4.47 -10.66 6.17
N ASN A 300 3.19 -10.36 5.93
CA ASN A 300 2.58 -10.37 4.61
C ASN A 300 1.33 -9.49 4.65
N SER A 301 1.35 -8.42 3.86
CA SER A 301 0.26 -7.44 3.85
C SER A 301 -1.06 -8.04 3.37
N PHE A 302 -1.05 -9.03 2.47
CA PHE A 302 -2.29 -9.67 2.02
C PHE A 302 -2.93 -10.51 3.14
N HIS A 303 -2.14 -11.27 3.89
CA HIS A 303 -2.61 -11.99 5.08
C HIS A 303 -3.09 -11.01 6.14
N GLY A 304 -2.33 -9.95 6.40
CA GLY A 304 -2.71 -8.89 7.34
C GLY A 304 -4.07 -8.27 7.00
N ILE A 305 -4.33 -7.98 5.72
CA ILE A 305 -5.65 -7.47 5.30
C ILE A 305 -6.78 -8.44 5.64
N LEU A 306 -6.63 -9.72 5.33
CA LEU A 306 -7.68 -10.71 5.56
C LEU A 306 -7.86 -11.01 7.06
N LEU A 307 -6.76 -11.02 7.82
CA LEU A 307 -6.74 -11.32 9.25
C LEU A 307 -7.29 -10.15 10.09
N TYR A 308 -6.84 -8.92 9.83
CA TYR A 308 -7.22 -7.74 10.62
C TYR A 308 -8.58 -7.15 10.24
N TYR A 309 -9.00 -7.29 8.98
CA TYR A 309 -10.20 -6.66 8.46
C TYR A 309 -11.26 -7.65 7.98
N SER A 310 -11.17 -8.93 8.37
CA SER A 310 -12.02 -10.05 7.92
C SER A 310 -11.82 -10.47 6.47
N ILE A 311 -12.11 -11.74 6.16
CA ILE A 311 -11.98 -12.31 4.83
C ILE A 311 -12.91 -11.62 3.83
N CYS A 312 -14.17 -11.33 4.21
CA CYS A 312 -15.13 -10.73 3.29
C CYS A 312 -14.79 -9.28 2.95
N PHE A 313 -14.58 -8.42 3.96
CA PHE A 313 -14.25 -7.02 3.71
C PHE A 313 -12.84 -6.87 3.12
N GLY A 314 -11.84 -7.57 3.65
CA GLY A 314 -10.48 -7.60 3.11
C GLY A 314 -10.40 -8.16 1.69
N GLY A 315 -11.15 -9.21 1.38
CA GLY A 315 -11.21 -9.79 0.02
C GLY A 315 -11.80 -8.82 -1.00
N ILE A 316 -12.89 -8.12 -0.66
CA ILE A 316 -13.47 -7.10 -1.54
C ILE A 316 -12.53 -5.91 -1.68
N TYR A 317 -11.84 -5.50 -0.61
CA TYR A 317 -10.80 -4.46 -0.68
C TYR A 317 -9.72 -4.83 -1.71
N LEU A 318 -9.18 -6.06 -1.66
CA LEU A 318 -8.18 -6.52 -2.63
C LEU A 318 -8.73 -6.60 -4.06
N LEU A 319 -10.01 -6.96 -4.22
CA LEU A 319 -10.68 -6.92 -5.52
C LEU A 319 -10.76 -5.49 -6.08
N VAL A 320 -11.16 -4.51 -5.28
CA VAL A 320 -11.22 -3.10 -5.71
C VAL A 320 -9.82 -2.58 -6.02
N LEU A 321 -8.83 -2.88 -5.18
CA LEU A 321 -7.42 -2.57 -5.43
C LEU A 321 -6.95 -3.11 -6.79
N SER A 322 -7.24 -4.38 -7.08
CA SER A 322 -6.86 -5.00 -8.35
C SER A 322 -7.45 -4.26 -9.56
N ARG A 323 -8.69 -3.76 -9.46
CA ARG A 323 -9.33 -2.99 -10.53
C ARG A 323 -8.70 -1.62 -10.72
N ILE A 324 -8.29 -0.96 -9.63
CA ILE A 324 -7.55 0.30 -9.69
C ILE A 324 -6.25 0.07 -10.46
N VAL A 325 -5.49 -0.96 -10.08
CA VAL A 325 -4.23 -1.31 -10.73
C VAL A 325 -4.45 -1.66 -12.20
N ASP A 326 -5.41 -2.52 -12.53
CA ASP A 326 -5.74 -2.87 -13.91
C ASP A 326 -6.08 -1.62 -14.76
N HIS A 327 -6.80 -0.66 -14.19
CA HIS A 327 -7.18 0.57 -14.89
C HIS A 327 -5.98 1.48 -15.20
N VAL A 328 -4.95 1.45 -14.36
CA VAL A 328 -3.77 2.32 -14.50
C VAL A 328 -2.57 1.63 -15.15
N THR A 329 -2.63 0.31 -15.33
CA THR A 329 -1.49 -0.49 -15.78
C THR A 329 -1.13 -0.19 -17.23
N CYS A 330 0.12 0.20 -17.43
CA CYS A 330 0.77 0.33 -18.73
C CYS A 330 2.25 -0.05 -18.60
N LYS A 331 2.97 -0.17 -19.72
CA LYS A 331 4.38 -0.58 -19.74
C LYS A 331 5.24 0.26 -18.80
N GLU A 332 4.97 1.56 -18.76
CA GLU A 332 5.69 2.51 -17.91
C GLU A 332 5.35 2.39 -16.43
N MET A 333 4.16 1.89 -16.08
CA MET A 333 3.72 1.72 -14.69
C MET A 333 4.27 0.44 -14.02
N ILE A 334 4.74 -0.53 -14.82
CA ILE A 334 5.30 -1.80 -14.34
C ILE A 334 6.32 -1.63 -13.18
N PRO A 335 7.39 -0.81 -13.31
CA PRO A 335 8.36 -0.62 -12.22
C PRO A 335 7.80 0.06 -10.98
N TYR A 336 6.61 0.64 -11.03
CA TYR A 336 5.98 1.31 -9.89
C TYR A 336 4.99 0.38 -9.18
N ILE A 337 4.33 -0.52 -9.92
CA ILE A 337 3.29 -1.41 -9.40
C ILE A 337 3.90 -2.69 -8.80
N TYR A 338 4.63 -3.45 -9.61
CA TYR A 338 4.99 -4.83 -9.24
C TYR A 338 6.04 -4.94 -8.16
N PRO A 339 7.07 -4.08 -8.10
CA PRO A 339 7.97 -4.02 -6.94
C PRO A 339 7.21 -3.81 -5.63
N TYR A 340 6.18 -2.95 -5.63
CA TYR A 340 5.35 -2.70 -4.45
C TYR A 340 4.51 -3.93 -4.06
N LEU A 341 3.85 -4.56 -5.03
CA LEU A 341 3.04 -5.77 -4.79
C LEU A 341 3.89 -6.94 -4.29
N ILE A 342 5.12 -7.12 -4.79
CA ILE A 342 6.07 -8.12 -4.28
C ILE A 342 6.53 -7.76 -2.87
N CYS A 343 6.81 -6.49 -2.59
CA CYS A 343 7.13 -6.05 -1.24
C CYS A 343 5.98 -6.32 -0.25
N CYS A 344 4.73 -6.22 -0.68
CA CYS A 344 3.55 -6.59 0.12
C CYS A 344 3.53 -8.09 0.52
N CYS A 345 4.25 -8.96 -0.20
CA CYS A 345 4.37 -10.38 0.18
C CYS A 345 5.29 -10.62 1.37
N ILE A 346 6.25 -9.72 1.61
CA ILE A 346 7.39 -9.93 2.51
C ILE A 346 7.33 -8.99 3.72
N LEU A 347 6.58 -7.89 3.58
CA LEU A 347 6.46 -6.84 4.58
C LEU A 347 5.02 -6.74 5.07
N HIS A 348 4.85 -6.44 6.36
CA HIS A 348 3.56 -6.19 6.98
C HIS A 348 3.04 -4.78 6.65
N ASP A 349 1.72 -4.63 6.65
CA ASP A 349 1.00 -3.35 6.64
C ASP A 349 1.23 -2.39 5.46
N ASN A 350 1.81 -2.83 4.34
CA ASN A 350 1.97 -1.98 3.16
C ASN A 350 0.63 -1.65 2.48
N LEU A 351 -0.43 -2.41 2.75
CA LEU A 351 -1.77 -2.18 2.20
C LEU A 351 -2.72 -1.51 3.19
N THR A 352 -2.22 -0.98 4.30
CA THR A 352 -3.04 -0.34 5.35
C THR A 352 -2.72 1.14 5.51
N GLY A 353 -3.72 1.90 5.96
CA GLY A 353 -3.60 3.29 6.39
C GLY A 353 -2.80 4.19 5.44
N PHE A 354 -1.83 4.89 6.01
CA PHE A 354 -0.98 5.84 5.30
C PHE A 354 -0.10 5.20 4.21
N ARG A 355 0.40 3.98 4.44
CA ARG A 355 1.29 3.30 3.48
C ARG A 355 0.57 3.02 2.17
N PHE A 356 -0.68 2.55 2.23
CA PHE A 356 -1.52 2.40 1.04
C PHE A 356 -1.82 3.75 0.37
N PHE A 357 -2.10 4.80 1.14
CA PHE A 357 -2.35 6.13 0.60
C PHE A 357 -1.17 6.66 -0.25
N LEU A 358 0.06 6.50 0.23
CA LEU A 358 1.26 6.85 -0.54
C LEU A 358 1.34 6.09 -1.86
N PHE A 359 1.07 4.78 -1.84
CA PHE A 359 1.05 3.96 -3.04
C PHE A 359 -0.05 4.39 -4.01
N ALA A 360 -1.25 4.68 -3.51
CA ALA A 360 -2.38 5.16 -4.32
C ALA A 360 -2.03 6.46 -5.06
N ILE A 361 -1.32 7.40 -4.42
CA ILE A 361 -0.85 8.61 -5.09
C ILE A 361 0.10 8.26 -6.24
N VAL A 362 1.10 7.41 -6.00
CA VAL A 362 2.04 6.97 -7.04
C VAL A 362 1.30 6.30 -8.20
N LEU A 363 0.26 5.50 -7.92
CA LEU A 363 -0.57 4.89 -8.95
C LEU A 363 -1.31 5.92 -9.80
N LEU A 364 -1.95 6.90 -9.17
CA LEU A 364 -2.95 7.74 -9.82
C LEU A 364 -2.39 9.01 -10.47
N VAL A 365 -1.28 9.53 -9.97
CA VAL A 365 -0.60 10.71 -10.56
C VAL A 365 -0.18 10.44 -12.01
N PRO A 366 -0.32 11.37 -12.97
CA PRO A 366 0.14 11.16 -14.34
C PRO A 366 1.67 11.26 -14.48
N PHE A 367 2.24 10.70 -15.54
CA PHE A 367 3.64 10.98 -15.91
C PHE A 367 3.80 12.43 -16.39
N LYS A 368 4.96 13.04 -16.17
CA LYS A 368 5.24 14.39 -16.69
C LYS A 368 5.15 14.40 -18.22
N GLY A 369 4.43 15.37 -18.78
CA GLY A 369 4.27 15.54 -20.23
C GLY A 369 3.38 14.51 -20.94
N LYS A 370 2.82 13.51 -20.25
CA LYS A 370 1.84 12.57 -20.82
C LYS A 370 0.45 12.88 -20.28
N THR A 371 -0.47 13.27 -21.15
CA THR A 371 -1.90 13.44 -20.84
C THR A 371 -2.70 12.22 -21.30
N GLY A 372 -3.66 11.78 -20.49
CA GLY A 372 -4.66 10.81 -20.91
C GLY A 372 -4.13 9.37 -20.97
N ARG A 373 -4.55 8.54 -20.01
CA ARG A 373 -4.36 7.09 -20.08
C ARG A 373 -5.35 6.50 -21.08
N ARG A 374 -4.94 6.42 -22.33
CA ARG A 374 -5.33 5.32 -23.23
C ARG A 374 -4.14 4.91 -24.08
N ILE A 375 -3.19 4.22 -23.45
CA ILE A 375 -2.46 3.18 -24.17
C ILE A 375 -3.29 1.91 -23.93
N VAL A 376 -4.37 1.78 -24.70
CA VAL A 376 -5.10 0.51 -24.77
C VAL A 376 -4.13 -0.46 -25.40
N TRP A 377 -3.68 -1.45 -24.62
CA TRP A 377 -3.08 -2.64 -25.19
C TRP A 377 -4.14 -3.28 -26.08
N ARG A 378 -3.95 -3.19 -27.39
CA ARG A 378 -4.61 -4.10 -28.32
C ARG A 378 -3.87 -5.42 -28.30
#